data_AF-A0A2V8NK67-F1
#
_entry.id   AF-A0A2V8NK67-F1
#
_cell.length_a   1.000
_cell.length_b   1.000
_cell.length_c   1.000
_cell.angle_alpha   90.00
_cell.angle_beta   90.00
_cell.angle_gamma   90.00
#
_symmetry.space_group_name_H-M   'P 1'
#
loop_
_entity.id
_entity.type
_entity.pdbx_description
1 polymer ?
#
loop_
_entity_poly.entity_id
_entity_poly.type
_entity_poly.pdbx_seq_one_letter_code
_entity_poly.pdbx_strand_id
1 'polypeptide(L)'
;MLIDSFSHPFYDIEIEHLLTADEIHLVKILSIDGRRFTYELRAALSEDAISYIKSLIDASVFGDRIVERSAEGFESRESPTRLKKHS
;
A
#
# COMPACT_ATOMS: atom_id res chain seq x y z
N MET A 1 3.41 -7.70 15.33
CA MET A 1 3.06 -7.31 13.94
C MET A 1 1.82 -8.10 13.58
N LEU A 2 0.77 -7.41 13.14
CA LEU A 2 -0.42 -8.02 12.58
C LEU A 2 -0.29 -7.94 11.07
N ILE A 3 -0.55 -9.05 10.38
CA ILE A 3 -0.54 -9.14 8.93
C ILE A 3 -1.94 -9.60 8.51
N ASP A 4 -2.63 -8.76 7.74
CA ASP A 4 -3.89 -9.13 7.10
C ASP A 4 -3.62 -9.47 5.63
N SER A 5 -4.10 -10.61 5.16
CA SER A 5 -3.90 -11.04 3.77
C SER A 5 -5.22 -11.05 3.01
N PHE A 6 -5.22 -10.51 1.79
CA PHE A 6 -6.34 -10.53 0.87
C PHE A 6 -5.90 -11.05 -0.50
N SER A 7 -6.58 -12.09 -0.99
CA SER A 7 -6.37 -12.64 -2.33
C SER A 7 -7.53 -12.24 -3.24
N HIS A 8 -7.18 -11.65 -4.39
CA HIS A 8 -8.06 -11.32 -5.49
C HIS A 8 -7.67 -12.14 -6.73
N PRO A 9 -8.59 -12.46 -7.66
CA PRO A 9 -8.25 -13.20 -8.89
C PRO A 9 -7.09 -12.63 -9.71
N PHE A 10 -6.77 -11.34 -9.54
CA PHE A 10 -5.73 -10.64 -10.29
C PHE A 10 -4.54 -10.20 -9.42
N TYR A 11 -4.65 -10.29 -8.10
CA TYR A 11 -3.62 -9.81 -7.20
C TYR A 11 -3.67 -10.38 -5.80
N ASP A 12 -2.50 -10.61 -5.22
CA ASP A 12 -2.32 -10.96 -3.81
C ASP A 12 -1.76 -9.76 -3.05
N ILE A 13 -2.42 -9.39 -1.96
CA ILE A 13 -2.04 -8.26 -1.11
C ILE A 13 -1.88 -8.74 0.33
N GLU A 14 -0.79 -8.33 0.95
CA GLU A 14 -0.60 -8.39 2.40
C GLU A 14 -0.56 -6.97 2.96
N ILE A 15 -1.22 -6.74 4.09
CA ILE A 15 -1.19 -5.48 4.82
C ILE A 15 -0.45 -5.76 6.13
N GLU A 16 0.76 -5.25 6.24
CA GLU A 16 1.54 -5.30 7.49
C GLU A 16 1.30 -4.01 8.29
N HIS A 17 0.82 -4.17 9.52
CA HIS A 17 0.64 -3.06 10.45
C HIS A 17 1.92 -2.85 11.25
N LEU A 18 2.59 -1.71 11.04
CA LEU A 18 3.75 -1.32 11.83
C LEU A 18 3.28 -0.72 13.15
N LEU A 19 3.78 -1.26 14.26
CA LEU A 19 3.51 -0.73 15.60
C LEU A 19 4.36 0.53 15.84
N THR A 20 4.05 1.60 15.11
CA THR A 20 4.70 2.91 15.20
C THR A 20 3.69 3.96 15.66
N ALA A 21 4.17 5.03 16.30
CA ALA A 21 3.32 6.14 16.73
C ALA A 21 2.58 6.83 15.57
N ASP A 22 3.11 6.72 14.35
CA ASP A 22 2.63 7.41 13.15
C ASP A 22 1.62 6.59 12.31
N GLU A 23 1.03 5.52 12.86
CA GLU A 23 0.05 4.64 12.15
C GLU A 23 0.46 4.32 10.69
N ILE A 24 1.47 3.48 10.54
CA ILE A 24 2.02 3.11 9.22
C ILE A 24 1.57 1.70 8.85
N HIS A 25 1.00 1.56 7.66
CA HIS A 25 0.63 0.27 7.07
C HIS A 25 1.43 0.03 5.79
N LEU A 26 2.04 -1.14 5.66
CA LEU A 26 2.69 -1.57 4.42
C LEU A 26 1.74 -2.47 3.64
N VAL A 27 1.20 -1.95 2.55
CA VAL A 27 0.42 -2.69 1.58
C VAL A 27 1.39 -3.31 0.59
N LYS A 28 1.69 -4.58 0.80
CA LYS A 28 2.60 -5.38 -0.02
C LYS A 28 1.82 -6.04 -1.14
N ILE A 29 2.08 -5.64 -2.38
CA ILE A 29 1.53 -6.26 -3.58
C ILE A 29 2.46 -7.40 -3.99
N LEU A 30 2.01 -8.64 -3.84
CA LEU A 30 2.81 -9.86 -4.04
C LEU A 30 2.83 -10.37 -5.48
N SER A 31 1.82 -10.02 -6.27
CA SER A 31 1.73 -10.39 -7.68
C SER A 31 0.68 -9.55 -8.38
N ILE A 32 1.09 -8.60 -9.23
CA ILE A 32 0.24 -7.99 -10.26
C ILE A 32 1.01 -8.03 -11.57
N ASP A 33 0.52 -8.75 -12.57
CA ASP A 33 1.19 -8.87 -13.87
C ASP A 33 2.69 -9.27 -13.74
N GLY A 34 2.99 -10.18 -12.80
CA GLY A 34 4.35 -10.62 -12.49
C GLY A 34 5.21 -9.64 -11.69
N ARG A 35 4.65 -8.50 -11.26
CA ARG A 35 5.35 -7.43 -10.51
C ARG A 35 5.09 -7.53 -9.02
N ARG A 36 6.11 -7.10 -8.25
CA ARG A 36 6.09 -6.99 -6.78
C ARG A 36 6.54 -5.60 -6.32
N PHE A 37 5.69 -4.93 -5.56
CA PHE A 37 5.93 -3.59 -5.04
C PHE A 37 5.16 -3.36 -3.75
N THR A 38 5.47 -2.26 -3.06
CA THR A 38 4.87 -1.94 -1.77
C THR A 38 4.36 -0.52 -1.75
N TYR A 39 3.14 -0.32 -1.28
CA TYR A 39 2.66 1.01 -0.90
C TYR A 39 2.75 1.15 0.61
N GLU A 40 3.41 2.21 1.08
CA GLU A 40 3.44 2.61 2.48
C GLU A 40 2.32 3.63 2.72
N LEU A 41 1.26 3.20 3.40
CA LEU A 41 0.18 4.07 3.84
C LEU A 41 0.56 4.69 5.19
N ARG A 42 0.65 6.02 5.25
CA ARG A 42 0.91 6.81 6.46
C ARG A 42 -0.35 7.53 6.90
N ALA A 43 -1.34 6.75 7.28
CA ALA A 43 -2.65 7.18 7.73
C ALA A 43 -3.42 5.95 8.23
N ALA A 44 -4.48 6.16 9.00
CA ALA A 44 -5.39 5.10 9.37
C ALA A 44 -5.92 4.31 8.15
N LEU A 45 -5.95 2.98 8.25
CA LEU A 45 -6.53 2.09 7.26
C LEU A 45 -8.06 2.21 7.25
N SER A 46 -8.58 3.17 6.47
CA SER A 46 -10.02 3.41 6.27
C SER A 46 -10.53 2.89 4.92
N GLU A 47 -11.86 2.83 4.74
CA GLU A 47 -12.45 2.47 3.44
C GLU A 47 -12.03 3.43 2.31
N ASP A 48 -11.86 4.72 2.61
CA ASP A 48 -11.33 5.71 1.67
C ASP A 48 -9.89 5.37 1.25
N ALA A 49 -9.04 5.01 2.21
CA ALA A 49 -7.64 4.64 1.95
C ALA A 49 -7.58 3.39 1.06
N ILE A 50 -8.39 2.38 1.38
CA ILE A 50 -8.50 1.15 0.59
C ILE A 50 -8.98 1.46 -0.83
N SER A 51 -9.99 2.32 -0.98
CA SER A 51 -10.53 2.73 -2.29
C SER A 51 -9.49 3.46 -3.12
N TYR A 52 -8.70 4.34 -2.49
CA TYR A 52 -7.60 5.03 -3.15
C TYR A 52 -6.50 4.06 -3.61
N ILE A 53 -6.07 3.13 -2.75
CA ILE A 53 -5.09 2.09 -3.09
C ILE A 53 -5.56 1.23 -4.27
N LYS A 54 -6.84 0.84 -4.28
CA LYS A 54 -7.44 0.11 -5.42
C LYS A 54 -7.37 0.94 -6.70
N SER A 55 -7.67 2.24 -6.63
CA SER A 55 -7.58 3.12 -7.79
C SER A 55 -6.16 3.22 -8.37
N LEU A 56 -5.12 3.18 -7.53
CA LEU A 56 -3.72 3.15 -7.98
C LEU A 56 -3.39 1.84 -8.72
N ILE A 57 -3.90 0.72 -8.21
CA ILE A 57 -3.74 -0.60 -8.84
C ILE A 57 -4.44 -0.63 -10.19
N ASP A 58 -5.70 -0.18 -10.25
CA ASP A 58 -6.51 -0.15 -11.47
C ASP A 58 -5.87 0.80 -12.53
N ALA A 59 -5.28 1.91 -12.09
CA ALA A 59 -4.53 2.83 -12.94
C ALA A 59 -3.12 2.32 -13.32
N SER A 60 -2.76 1.08 -12.98
CA SER A 60 -1.47 0.46 -13.30
C SER A 60 -0.26 1.24 -12.75
N VAL A 61 -0.43 1.88 -11.59
CA VAL A 61 0.62 2.69 -10.95
C VAL A 61 1.60 1.78 -10.19
N PHE A 62 2.47 1.10 -10.94
CA PHE A 62 3.43 0.16 -10.38
C PHE A 62 4.63 0.86 -9.75
N GLY A 63 5.14 0.31 -8.65
CA GLY A 63 6.35 0.79 -7.98
C GLY A 63 6.13 1.03 -6.49
N ASP A 64 7.24 1.23 -5.77
CA ASP A 64 7.16 1.49 -4.34
C ASP A 64 6.69 2.94 -4.13
N ARG A 65 5.59 3.13 -3.40
CA ARG A 65 4.99 4.46 -3.21
C ARG A 65 4.67 4.73 -1.75
N ILE A 66 4.66 6.00 -1.40
CA ILE A 66 4.15 6.49 -0.12
C ILE A 66 2.78 7.09 -0.39
N VAL A 67 1.78 6.64 0.36
CA VAL A 67 0.39 7.12 0.35
C VAL A 67 0.15 7.87 1.65
N GLU A 68 -0.17 9.15 1.55
CA GLU A 68 -0.35 10.07 2.67
C GLU A 68 -1.72 10.77 2.54
N ARG A 69 -2.35 11.10 3.68
CA ARG A 69 -3.58 11.92 3.68
C ARG A 69 -3.19 13.40 3.58
N SER A 70 -3.71 14.10 2.57
CA SER A 70 -3.61 15.54 2.38
C SER A 70 -4.93 16.24 2.75
N ALA A 71 -4.96 17.57 2.64
CA ALA A 71 -6.17 18.36 2.87
C ALA A 71 -7.28 18.07 1.83
N GLU A 72 -6.93 17.61 0.63
CA GLU A 72 -7.85 17.36 -0.48
C GLU A 72 -8.23 15.89 -0.65
N GLY A 73 -7.52 14.97 0.03
CA GLY A 73 -7.79 13.54 -0.08
C GLY A 73 -6.56 12.69 0.23
N PHE A 74 -6.42 11.57 -0.47
CA PHE A 74 -5.20 10.77 -0.45
C PHE A 74 -4.34 11.11 -1.65
N GLU A 75 -3.04 11.20 -1.43
CA GLU A 75 -2.04 11.43 -2.46
C GLU A 75 -0.98 10.34 -2.42
N SER A 76 -0.39 10.04 -3.59
CA SER A 76 0.71 9.09 -3.69
C SER A 76 1.92 9.71 -4.37
N ARG A 77 3.08 9.42 -3.82
CA ARG A 77 4.38 9.81 -4.38
C ARG A 77 5.31 8.61 -4.45
N GLU A 78 6.25 8.64 -5.38
CA GLU A 78 7.28 7.59 -5.44
C GLU A 78 8.10 7.59 -4.16
N SER A 79 8.37 6.40 -3.64
CA SER A 79 9.26 6.27 -2.50
C SER A 79 10.70 6.53 -2.94
N PRO A 80 11.43 7.45 -2.29
CA PRO A 80 12.84 7.72 -2.61
C PRO A 80 13.76 6.54 -2.22
N THR A 81 13.25 5.61 -1.42
CA THR A 81 13.96 4.41 -0.96
C THR A 81 13.16 3.17 -1.32
N ARG A 82 13.87 2.05 -1.49
CA ARG A 82 13.22 0.74 -1.65
C ARG A 82 12.52 0.42 -0.32
N LEU A 83 11.19 0.45 -0.31
CA LEU A 83 10.41 0.06 0.86
C LEU A 83 10.71 -1.42 1.16
N LYS A 84 10.66 -1.82 2.43
CA LYS A 84 11.00 -3.20 2.84
C LYS A 84 10.10 -4.20 2.10
N LYS A 85 10.64 -4.75 1.01
CA LYS A 85 10.03 -5.79 0.20
C LYS A 85 10.13 -7.11 0.96
N HIS A 86 9.12 -7.41 1.77
CA HIS A 86 8.90 -8.76 2.30
C HIS A 86 10.06 -9.28 3.17
N SER A 87 10.05 -8.95 4.45
CA SER A 87 10.72 -9.77 5.48
C SER A 87 9.92 -11.03 5.78
#